data_AF-A0A7S9CQQ3-F1
#
_entry.id   AF-A0A7S9CQQ3-F1
#
_cell.length_a   1.000
_cell.length_b   1.000
_cell.length_c   1.000
_cell.angle_alpha   90.00
_cell.angle_beta   90.00
_cell.angle_gamma   90.00
#
_symmetry.space_group_name_H-M   'P 1'
#
loop_
_entity.id
_entity.type
_entity.pdbx_description
1 polymer ?
#
loop_
_entity_poly.entity_id
_entity_poly.type
_entity_poly.pdbx_seq_one_letter_code
_entity_poly.pdbx_strand_id
1 'polypeptide(L)' 'MGESYGNRFTVVEVTGDGSQTQLWIALAKPSQALTLVLAAAPEGWTAEVLDIALTAKQQKMFEELRLEPGDVRRLDK' A
#
# COMPACT_ATOMS: atom_id res chain seq x y z
N MET A 1 -21.71 -14.65 2.07
CA MET A 1 -20.42 -14.65 2.79
C MET A 1 -19.63 -13.44 2.31
N GLY A 2 -19.86 -12.27 2.90
CA GLY A 2 -19.13 -11.06 2.56
C GLY A 2 -17.91 -11.01 3.45
N GLU A 3 -16.78 -11.55 3.01
CA GLU A 3 -15.54 -11.33 3.73
C GLU A 3 -15.23 -9.82 3.63
N SER A 4 -15.40 -9.13 4.75
CA SER A 4 -15.20 -7.68 4.87
C SER A 4 -13.71 -7.38 4.84
N TYR A 5 -13.10 -7.59 3.68
CA TYR A 5 -11.68 -7.27 3.39
C TYR A 5 -11.47 -5.78 3.07
N GLY A 6 -12.44 -4.91 3.37
CA GLY A 6 -12.39 -3.48 3.05
C GLY A 6 -11.50 -2.64 3.97
N ASN A 7 -11.00 -3.21 5.07
CA ASN A 7 -10.29 -2.46 6.12
C ASN A 7 -8.86 -2.96 6.38
N ARG A 8 -8.28 -3.75 5.48
CA ARG A 8 -6.90 -4.22 5.65
C ARG A 8 -5.94 -3.33 4.89
N PHE A 9 -4.88 -2.91 5.56
CA PHE A 9 -3.76 -2.24 4.91
C PHE A 9 -2.94 -3.24 4.11
N THR A 10 -2.67 -2.89 2.86
CA THR A 10 -1.75 -3.61 1.97
C THR A 10 -0.50 -2.78 1.78
N VAL A 11 0.67 -3.41 1.93
CA VAL A 11 1.96 -2.78 1.65
C VAL A 11 2.39 -3.11 0.23
N VAL A 12 2.82 -2.09 -0.49
CA VAL A 12 3.24 -2.19 -1.88
C VAL A 12 4.63 -1.57 -1.99
N GLU A 13 5.57 -2.33 -2.52
CA GLU A 13 6.86 -1.80 -2.93
C GLU A 13 6.74 -1.22 -4.34
N VAL A 14 7.28 -0.04 -4.55
CA VAL A 14 7.32 0.61 -5.86
C VAL A 14 8.77 0.82 -6.23
N THR A 15 9.16 0.26 -7.37
CA THR A 15 10.53 0.30 -7.88
C THR A 15 10.56 1.18 -9.11
N GLY A 16 11.28 2.28 -8.99
CA GLY A 16 11.51 3.27 -10.03
C GLY A 16 12.85 3.11 -10.73
N ASP A 17 13.07 3.97 -11.72
CA ASP A 17 14.31 4.03 -12.49
C ASP A 17 15.52 4.31 -11.58
N GLY A 18 16.66 3.68 -11.86
CA GLY A 18 17.87 3.82 -11.04
C GLY A 18 17.89 3.05 -9.71
N SER A 19 17.15 1.92 -9.60
CA SER A 19 17.05 1.09 -8.39
C SER A 19 16.50 1.81 -7.16
N GLN A 20 15.65 2.82 -7.37
CA GLN A 20 14.98 3.51 -6.29
C GLN A 20 13.74 2.71 -5.85
N THR A 21 13.76 2.17 -4.63
CA THR A 21 12.62 1.47 -4.04
C THR A 21 11.92 2.36 -3.02
N GLN A 22 10.60 2.45 -3.13
CA GLN A 22 9.74 3.18 -2.18
C GLN A 22 8.66 2.25 -1.64
N LEU A 23 8.41 2.34 -0.34
CA LEU A 23 7.30 1.62 0.29
C LEU A 23 6.05 2.50 0.30
N TRP A 24 4.93 1.91 -0.09
CA TRP A 24 3.63 2.53 -0.10
C TRP A 24 2.65 1.65 0.65
N ILE A 25 1.60 2.29 1.17
CA ILE A 25 0.52 1.60 1.83
C ILE A 25 -0.80 2.04 1.23
N ALA A 26 -1.71 1.08 1.06
CA ALA A 26 -3.07 1.32 0.60
C ALA A 26 -4.07 0.71 1.59
N LEU A 27 -5.13 1.43 1.91
CA LEU A 27 -6.28 0.84 2.61
C LEU A 27 -7.22 0.20 1.59
N ALA A 28 -6.76 -0.91 1.00
CA ALA A 28 -7.48 -1.63 -0.03
C ALA A 28 -6.99 -3.09 -0.10
N LYS A 29 -7.76 -3.94 -0.79
CA LYS A 29 -7.36 -5.32 -1.08
C LYS A 29 -6.12 -5.35 -1.99
N PRO A 30 -5.26 -6.39 -1.93
CA PRO A 30 -4.01 -6.46 -2.69
C PRO A 30 -4.11 -6.10 -4.17
N SER A 31 -5.07 -6.68 -4.88
CA SER A 31 -5.29 -6.42 -6.30
C SER A 31 -5.64 -4.97 -6.60
N GLN A 32 -6.43 -4.32 -5.72
CA GLN A 32 -6.82 -2.93 -5.88
C GLN A 32 -5.71 -1.99 -5.43
N ALA A 33 -4.98 -2.35 -4.36
CA ALA A 33 -3.84 -1.60 -3.84
C ALA A 33 -2.77 -1.39 -4.92
N LEU A 34 -2.43 -2.44 -5.69
CA LEU A 34 -1.51 -2.33 -6.83
C LEU A 34 -1.96 -1.26 -7.82
N THR A 35 -3.22 -1.31 -8.27
CA THR A 35 -3.74 -0.35 -9.23
C THR A 35 -3.71 1.08 -8.68
N LEU A 36 -4.11 1.27 -7.42
CA LEU A 36 -4.13 2.58 -6.79
C LEU A 36 -2.71 3.15 -6.61
N VAL A 37 -1.76 2.31 -6.19
CA VAL A 37 -0.37 2.71 -6.01
C VAL A 37 0.29 3.01 -7.35
N LEU A 38 0.07 2.20 -8.39
CA LEU A 38 0.57 2.49 -9.75
C LEU A 38 -0.03 3.77 -10.32
N ALA A 39 -1.31 4.06 -10.04
CA ALA A 39 -1.96 5.29 -10.47
C ALA A 39 -1.39 6.54 -9.78
N ALA A 40 -0.87 6.41 -8.56
CA ALA A 40 -0.25 7.50 -7.81
C ALA A 40 1.27 7.59 -7.99
N ALA A 41 1.92 6.51 -8.41
CA ALA A 41 3.35 6.45 -8.67
C ALA A 41 3.72 7.18 -9.97
N PRO A 42 4.98 7.63 -10.12
CA PRO A 42 5.42 8.23 -11.37
C PRO A 42 5.37 7.24 -12.54
N GLU A 43 5.19 7.77 -13.76
CA GLU A 43 5.20 6.96 -14.97
C GLU A 43 6.54 6.22 -15.14
N GLY A 44 6.47 4.99 -15.64
CA GLY A 44 7.64 4.12 -15.81
C GLY A 44 8.08 3.37 -14.55
N TRP A 45 7.39 3.56 -13.42
CA TRP A 45 7.66 2.82 -12.19
C TRP A 45 6.85 1.52 -12.15
N THR A 46 7.36 0.52 -11.43
CA THR A 46 6.73 -0.78 -11.23
C THR A 46 6.29 -0.91 -9.77
N ALA A 47 5.24 -1.70 -9.51
CA ALA A 47 4.75 -1.91 -8.16
C ALA A 47 4.52 -3.41 -7.90
N GLU A 48 4.84 -3.85 -6.69
CA GLU A 48 4.69 -5.22 -6.23
C GLU A 48 4.07 -5.24 -4.83
N VAL A 49 3.10 -6.12 -4.59
CA VAL A 49 2.55 -6.30 -3.23
C VAL A 49 3.55 -7.09 -2.41
N LEU A 50 3.95 -6.54 -1.27
CA LEU A 50 4.71 -7.29 -0.30
C LEU A 50 3.74 -8.14 0.53
N ASP A 51 3.86 -9.46 0.42
CA ASP A 51 3.14 -10.42 1.26
C ASP A 51 3.77 -10.45 2.66
N ILE A 52 3.62 -9.34 3.39
CA ILE A 52 4.08 -9.19 4.76
C ILE A 52 2.89 -9.09 5.70
N ALA A 53 2.90 -9.93 6.73
CA ALA A 53 1.93 -9.84 7.79
C ALA A 53 2.24 -8.61 8.65
N LEU A 54 1.41 -7.57 8.53
CA LEU A 54 1.50 -6.39 9.38
C LEU A 54 1.29 -6.76 10.85
N THR A 55 2.26 -6.42 11.69
CA THR A 55 2.11 -6.58 13.14
C THR A 55 1.01 -5.67 13.67
N ALA A 56 0.42 -5.99 14.82
CA ALA A 56 -0.60 -5.14 15.46
C ALA A 56 -0.10 -3.70 15.72
N LYS A 57 1.20 -3.53 15.98
CA LYS A 57 1.84 -2.22 16.14
C LYS A 57 1.84 -1.43 14.82
N GLN A 58 2.17 -2.08 13.72
CA GLN A 58 2.16 -1.44 12.39
C GLN A 58 0.74 -1.09 11.97
N GLN A 59 -0.22 -1.99 12.19
CA GLN A 59 -1.64 -1.70 11.93
C GLN A 59 -2.10 -0.45 12.66
N LYS A 60 -1.85 -0.34 13.98
CA LYS A 60 -2.16 0.88 14.74
C LYS A 60 -1.48 2.12 14.18
N MET A 61 -0.21 2.04 13.83
CA MET A 61 0.53 3.16 13.25
C MET A 61 -0.09 3.65 11.93
N PHE A 62 -0.63 2.73 11.13
CA PHE A 62 -1.32 3.07 9.89
C PHE A 62 -2.75 3.57 10.11
N GLU A 63 -3.45 3.08 11.14
CA GLU A 63 -4.73 3.65 11.56
C GLU A 63 -4.59 5.13 11.97
N GLU A 64 -3.47 5.52 12.57
CA GLU A 64 -3.18 6.94 12.88
C GLU A 64 -2.98 7.81 11.63
N LEU A 65 -2.66 7.21 10.48
CA LEU A 65 -2.61 7.94 9.21
C LEU A 65 -4.00 8.34 8.70
N ARG A 66 -5.08 7.79 9.31
CA ARG A 66 -6.49 8.06 8.99
C ARG A 66 -6.79 7.94 7.49
N LEU A 67 -6.21 6.93 6.85
CA LEU A 67 -6.44 6.64 5.43
C LEU A 67 -7.90 6.20 5.23
N GLU A 68 -8.50 6.68 4.15
CA GLU A 68 -9.82 6.25 3.72
C GLU A 68 -9.71 5.02 2.82
N PRO A 69 -10.75 4.17 2.73
CA PRO A 69 -10.70 3.00 1.86
C PRO A 69 -10.50 3.44 0.40
N GLY A 70 -9.44 2.93 -0.22
CA GLY A 70 -8.99 3.35 -1.55
C GLY A 70 -7.93 4.46 -1.55
N ASP A 71 -7.57 5.01 -0.40
CA ASP A 71 -6.47 5.95 -0.28
C ASP A 71 -5.11 5.23 -0.30
N VAL A 72 -4.11 5.93 -0.83
CA VAL A 72 -2.72 5.44 -0.92
C VAL A 72 -1.77 6.48 -0.37
N ARG A 73 -0.77 6.00 0.38
CA ARG A 73 0.22 6.87 0.98
C ARG A 73 1.61 6.28 0.90
N ARG A 74 2.58 7.11 0.52
CA ARG A 74 4.00 6.76 0.57
C ARG A 74 4.48 6.75 2.02
N LEU A 75 5.21 5.71 2.39
CA LEU A 75 5.94 5.63 3.64
C LEU A 75 7.34 6.19 3.39
N ASP A 76 7.61 7.38 3.95
CA ASP A 76 8.95 7.96 3.97
C ASP A 76 9.77 7.33 5.11
N LYS A 77 11.08 7.15 4.90
CA LYS A 77 11.95 6.35 5.78
C LYS A 77 12.39 7.11 7.03
#